data_AF-A0A2P8DQV9-F1
#
_entry.id   AF-A0A2P8DQV9-F1
#
_cell.length_a   1.000
_cell.length_b   1.000
_cell.length_c   1.000
_cell.angle_alpha   90.00
_cell.angle_beta   90.00
_cell.angle_gamma   90.00
#
_symmetry.space_group_name_H-M   'P 1'
#
loop_
_entity.id
_entity.type
_entity.pdbx_description
1 polymer ?
#
loop_
_entity_poly.entity_id
_entity_poly.type
_entity_poly.pdbx_seq_one_letter_code
_entity_poly.pdbx_strand_id
1 'polypeptide(L)' 'MVTTTIRFRPTAEDRRLINAATRAGERPGDVIRRALRLLEREAWLEQARADSVRLRDEDLSDEPDAW' A
#
# COMPACT_ATOMS: atom_id res chain seq x y z
N MET A 1 6.60 6.03 -22.02
CA MET A 1 6.04 5.20 -20.94
C MET A 1 5.57 3.89 -21.53
N VAL A 2 6.04 2.75 -21.05
CA VAL A 2 5.58 1.44 -21.53
C VAL A 2 4.22 1.16 -20.88
N THR A 3 3.17 1.03 -21.68
CA THR A 3 1.83 0.68 -21.20
C THR A 3 1.64 -0.83 -21.28
N THR A 4 1.88 -1.52 -20.17
CA THR A 4 1.56 -2.95 -20.06
C THR A 4 0.09 -3.10 -19.64
N THR A 5 -0.72 -3.78 -20.45
CA THR A 5 -2.12 -4.05 -20.12
C THR A 5 -2.23 -5.26 -19.18
N ILE A 6 -2.73 -5.03 -17.96
CA ILE A 6 -3.04 -6.10 -17.01
C ILE A 6 -4.53 -6.44 -17.12
N ARG A 7 -4.86 -7.70 -17.43
CA ARG A 7 -6.26 -8.17 -17.48
C ARG A 7 -6.65 -8.78 -16.13
N PHE A 8 -7.58 -8.14 -15.43
CA PHE A 8 -8.15 -8.66 -14.19
C PHE A 8 -9.43 -9.45 -14.48
N ARG A 9 -9.49 -10.71 -14.05
CA ARG A 9 -10.68 -11.58 -14.16
C ARG A 9 -11.21 -11.89 -12.76
N PRO A 10 -12.15 -11.07 -12.23
CA PRO A 10 -12.62 -11.25 -10.87
C PRO A 10 -13.37 -12.57 -10.70
N THR A 11 -13.10 -13.25 -9.59
CA THR A 11 -13.89 -14.36 -9.07
C THR A 11 -15.22 -13.85 -8.50
N ALA A 12 -16.07 -14.77 -8.03
CA ALA A 12 -17.29 -14.38 -7.33
C ALA A 12 -16.98 -13.64 -6.02
N GLU A 13 -15.93 -14.03 -5.33
CA GLU A 13 -15.51 -13.40 -4.07
C GLU A 13 -14.92 -12.01 -4.32
N ASP A 14 -14.07 -11.85 -5.33
CA ASP A 14 -13.54 -10.53 -5.71
C ASP A 14 -14.68 -9.55 -6.01
N ARG A 15 -15.73 -10.01 -6.72
CA ARG A 15 -16.92 -9.19 -6.98
C ARG A 15 -17.63 -8.79 -5.69
N ARG A 16 -17.78 -9.70 -4.73
CA ARG A 16 -18.38 -9.39 -3.42
C ARG A 16 -17.58 -8.34 -2.67
N LEU A 17 -16.26 -8.52 -2.59
CA LEU A 17 -15.35 -7.58 -1.94
C LEU A 17 -15.35 -6.20 -2.60
N ILE A 18 -15.28 -6.15 -3.94
CA ILE A 18 -15.32 -4.89 -4.70
C ILE A 18 -16.65 -4.17 -4.44
N ASN A 19 -17.77 -4.88 -4.52
CA ASN A 19 -19.09 -4.29 -4.31
C ASN A 19 -19.26 -3.76 -2.87
N ALA A 20 -18.81 -4.52 -1.87
CA ALA A 20 -18.85 -4.10 -0.47
C ALA A 20 -17.95 -2.89 -0.19
N ALA A 21 -16.82 -2.79 -0.88
CA ALA A 21 -15.87 -1.70 -0.72
C ALA A 21 -16.19 -0.46 -1.57
N THR A 22 -17.12 -0.56 -2.53
CA THR A 22 -17.49 0.52 -3.45
C THR A 22 -18.20 1.63 -2.69
N ARG A 23 -17.71 2.85 -2.84
CA ARG A 23 -18.37 4.06 -2.32
C ARG A 23 -19.23 4.70 -3.40
N ALA A 24 -20.15 5.59 -3.01
CA ALA A 24 -21.02 6.29 -3.94
C ALA A 24 -20.20 7.02 -5.03
N GLY A 25 -20.48 6.70 -6.29
CA GLY A 25 -19.78 7.27 -7.45
C GLY A 25 -18.46 6.59 -7.82
N GLU A 26 -17.95 5.63 -7.06
CA GLU A 26 -16.74 4.88 -7.42
C GLU A 26 -17.05 3.82 -8.49
N ARG A 27 -16.14 3.66 -9.46
CA ARG A 27 -16.14 2.51 -10.37
C ARG A 27 -15.27 1.38 -9.78
N PRO A 28 -15.47 0.11 -10.18
CA PRO A 28 -14.63 -1.01 -9.71
C PRO A 28 -13.12 -0.78 -9.86
N GLY A 29 -12.70 -0.11 -10.93
CA GLY A 29 -11.28 0.23 -11.14
C GLY A 29 -10.75 1.21 -10.08
N ASP A 30 -11.58 2.13 -9.59
CA ASP A 30 -11.18 3.08 -8.54
C ASP A 30 -11.00 2.37 -7.20
N VAL A 31 -11.89 1.42 -6.89
CA VAL A 31 -11.78 0.54 -5.72
C VAL A 31 -10.48 -0.28 -5.78
N ILE A 32 -10.16 -0.88 -6.93
CA ILE A 32 -8.92 -1.64 -7.12
C ILE A 32 -7.69 -0.74 -6.94
N ARG A 33 -7.68 0.47 -7.53
CA ARG A 33 -6.56 1.40 -7.31
C ARG A 33 -6.40 1.77 -5.84
N ARG A 34 -7.50 2.01 -5.12
CA ARG A 34 -7.48 2.30 -3.68
C ARG A 34 -6.97 1.10 -2.88
N ALA A 35 -7.35 -0.11 -3.23
CA ALA A 35 -6.83 -1.33 -2.60
C ALA A 35 -5.32 -1.48 -2.81
N LEU A 36 -4.81 -1.20 -4.02
CA LEU A 36 -3.36 -1.24 -4.28
C LEU A 36 -2.58 -0.23 -3.43
N ARG A 37 -3.12 0.96 -3.22
CA ARG A 37 -2.52 1.97 -2.32
C ARG A 37 -2.55 1.54 -0.85
N LEU A 38 -3.56 0.79 -0.45
CA LEU A 38 -3.64 0.22 0.89
C LEU A 38 -2.54 -0.84 1.11
N LEU A 39 -2.33 -1.73 0.12
CA LEU A 39 -1.23 -2.72 0.15
C LEU A 39 0.15 -2.06 0.22
N GLU A 40 0.38 -0.99 -0.55
CA GLU A 40 1.62 -0.21 -0.49
C GLU A 40 1.85 0.36 0.92
N ARG A 41 0.81 0.89 1.55
CA ARG A 41 0.89 1.42 2.91
C ARG A 41 1.16 0.33 3.95
N GLU A 42 0.54 -0.84 3.80
CA GLU A 42 0.76 -1.98 4.70
C GLU A 42 2.22 -2.46 4.63
N ALA A 43 2.76 -2.62 3.42
CA ALA A 43 4.17 -2.97 3.23
C ALA A 43 5.11 -1.91 3.84
N TRP A 44 4.80 -0.62 3.68
CA TRP A 44 5.58 0.44 4.31
C TRP A 44 5.53 0.37 5.84
N LEU A 45 4.37 0.09 6.44
CA LEU A 45 4.23 -0.04 7.89
C LEU A 45 4.97 -1.26 8.44
N GLU A 46 4.96 -2.38 7.72
CA GLU A 46 5.73 -3.56 8.09
C GLU A 46 7.23 -3.26 8.07
N GLN A 47 7.71 -2.60 7.01
CA GLN A 47 9.10 -2.19 6.90
C GLN A 47 9.50 -1.20 8.00
N ALA A 48 8.68 -0.18 8.25
CA ALA A 48 8.93 0.81 9.29
C ALA A 48 9.00 0.15 10.69
N ARG A 49 8.16 -0.85 10.96
CA ARG A 49 8.23 -1.63 12.21
C ARG A 49 9.53 -2.43 12.29
N ALA A 50 9.90 -3.13 11.23
CA ALA A 50 11.16 -3.88 11.18
C ALA A 50 12.37 -2.96 11.39
N ASP A 51 12.39 -1.80 10.75
CA ASP A 51 13.44 -0.80 10.93
C ASP A 51 13.47 -0.24 12.34
N SER A 52 12.32 0.05 12.95
CA SER A 52 12.28 0.52 14.35
C SER A 52 12.88 -0.49 15.35
N VAL A 53 12.72 -1.79 15.08
CA VAL A 53 13.33 -2.84 15.91
C VAL A 53 14.82 -2.94 15.65
N ARG A 54 15.25 -2.83 14.39
CA ARG A 54 16.65 -2.90 13.98
C ARG A 54 17.47 -1.71 14.48
N LEU A 55 16.89 -0.52 14.45
CA LEU A 55 17.52 0.75 14.81
C LEU A 55 17.24 1.16 16.26
N ARG A 56 16.65 0.27 17.08
CA ARG A 56 16.30 0.58 18.48
C ARG A 56 17.49 1.06 19.30
N ASP A 57 18.66 0.49 19.02
CA ASP A 57 19.90 0.74 19.75
C ASP A 57 20.86 1.64 18.92
N GLU A 58 20.35 2.28 17.85
CA GLU A 58 21.11 3.25 17.05
C GLU A 58 21.23 4.56 17.83
N ASP A 59 22.47 4.96 18.09
CA ASP A 59 22.81 6.22 18.73
C ASP A 59 23.13 7.27 17.68
N LEU A 60 22.18 8.19 17.43
CA LEU A 60 22.32 9.29 16.48
C LEU A 60 23.01 10.53 17.10
N SER A 61 23.45 10.45 18.36
CA SER A 61 24.00 11.62 19.08
C SER A 61 25.36 12.09 18.58
N ASP A 62 26.07 11.28 17.79
CA ASP A 62 27.34 11.62 17.15
C ASP A 62 27.18 12.15 15.70
N GLU A 63 25.96 12.23 15.17
CA GLU A 63 25.76 12.75 13.80
C GLU A 63 25.76 14.30 13.78
N PRO A 64 26.57 14.93 12.92
CA PRO A 64 26.57 16.38 12.80
C PRO A 64 25.23 16.85 12.24
N ASP A 65 24.60 17.80 12.93
CA ASP A 65 23.34 18.42 12.53
C ASP A 65 23.55 19.21 11.23
N ALA A 66 23.28 18.56 10.09
CA ALA A 66 23.49 19.08 8.74
C ALA A 66 22.14 19.37 8.09
N TRP A 67 21.52 20.49 8.45
CA TRP A 67 20.33 21.05 7.79
C TRP A 67 20.60 22.43 7.20
#